data_AF-A0AAC9FNH7-F1
#
_entry.id   AF-A0AAC9FNH7-F1
#
_cell.length_a   1.000
_cell.length_b   1.000
_cell.length_c   1.000
_cell.angle_alpha   90.00
_cell.angle_beta   90.00
_cell.angle_gamma   90.00
#
_symmetry.space_group_name_H-M   'P 1'
#
loop_
_entity.id
_entity.type
_entity.pdbx_description
1 polymer ?
#
loop_
_entity_poly.entity_id
_entity_poly.type
_entity_poly.pdbx_seq_one_letter_code
_entity_poly.pdbx_strand_id
1 'polypeptide(L)' 'MKKHEVIGYFGNMARAMKAIGISRSLAVKWGEVIPAQHAVSFVIASNGELRLGLEDYPLLKEQDHSTQQAA' A
#
# COMPACT_ATOMS: atom_id res chain seq x y z
N MET A 1 5.26 1.92 3.86
CA MET A 1 5.85 0.63 3.42
C MET A 1 6.41 0.82 2.03
N LYS A 2 7.73 0.69 1.93
CA LYS A 2 8.48 0.90 0.69
C LYS A 2 8.60 -0.39 -0.10
N LYS A 3 8.73 -0.27 -1.42
CA LYS A 3 8.91 -1.43 -2.31
C LYS A 3 10.12 -2.28 -1.96
N HIS A 4 11.23 -1.67 -1.55
CA HIS A 4 12.46 -2.39 -1.26
C HIS A 4 12.33 -3.28 -0.02
N GLU A 5 11.55 -2.88 0.98
CA GLU A 5 11.26 -3.70 2.17
C GLU A 5 10.48 -4.97 1.79
N VAL A 6 9.44 -4.81 0.96
CA VAL A 6 8.64 -5.93 0.45
C VAL A 6 9.47 -6.86 -0.42
N ILE A 7 10.32 -6.31 -1.30
CA ILE A 7 11.25 -7.10 -2.10
C ILE A 7 12.26 -7.83 -1.21
N GLY A 8 12.78 -7.18 -0.18
CA GLY A 8 13.72 -7.78 0.78
C GLY A 8 13.10 -8.96 1.51
N TYR A 9 11.84 -8.84 1.94
CA TYR A 9 11.13 -9.91 2.64
C TYR A 9 10.74 -11.08 1.72
N PHE A 10 10.10 -10.80 0.58
CA PHE A 10 9.61 -11.86 -0.33
C PHE A 10 10.66 -12.32 -1.37
N GLY A 11 11.84 -11.72 -1.36
CA GLY A 11 12.95 -11.93 -2.31
C GLY A 11 12.79 -11.23 -3.66
N ASN A 12 11.57 -11.11 -4.19
CA ASN A 12 11.29 -10.29 -5.38
C ASN A 12 9.82 -9.89 -5.47
N MET A 13 9.55 -8.92 -6.35
CA MET A 13 8.19 -8.40 -6.54
C MET A 13 7.23 -9.47 -7.09
N ALA A 14 7.69 -10.43 -7.90
CA ALA A 14 6.78 -11.48 -8.41
C ALA A 14 6.24 -12.38 -7.30
N ARG A 15 7.09 -12.77 -6.35
CA ARG A 15 6.72 -13.54 -5.16
C ARG A 15 5.84 -12.73 -4.22
N ALA A 16 6.16 -11.46 -4.00
CA ALA A 16 5.34 -10.56 -3.20
C ALA A 16 3.90 -10.48 -3.76
N MET A 17 3.74 -10.21 -5.05
CA MET A 17 2.42 -10.11 -5.68
C MET A 17 1.63 -11.42 -5.61
N LYS A 18 2.31 -12.56 -5.74
CA LYS A 18 1.70 -13.88 -5.54
C LYS A 18 1.22 -14.08 -4.10
N ALA A 19 1.98 -13.62 -3.11
CA ALA A 19 1.66 -13.77 -1.69
C ALA A 19 0.37 -13.02 -1.28
N ILE A 20 0.06 -11.91 -1.94
CA ILE A 20 -1.16 -11.13 -1.70
C ILE A 20 -2.23 -11.31 -2.78
N GLY A 21 -2.05 -12.25 -3.71
CA GLY A 21 -3.08 -12.66 -4.66
C GLY A 21 -3.40 -11.68 -5.79
N ILE A 22 -2.44 -10.85 -6.22
CA ILE A 22 -2.66 -9.84 -7.26
C ILE A 22 -1.72 -9.99 -8.46
N SER A 23 -2.14 -9.44 -9.61
CA SER A 23 -1.33 -9.46 -10.84
C SER A 23 -0.13 -8.53 -10.76
N ARG A 24 1.02 -9.02 -11.24
CA ARG A 24 2.28 -8.25 -11.35
C ARG A 24 2.14 -6.92 -12.08
N SER A 25 1.23 -6.83 -13.05
CA SER A 25 1.00 -5.59 -13.81
C SER A 25 0.56 -4.42 -12.94
N LEU A 26 -0.06 -4.68 -11.77
CA LEU A 26 -0.47 -3.65 -10.84
C LEU A 26 0.72 -3.02 -10.10
N ALA A 27 1.74 -3.81 -9.75
CA ALA A 27 2.94 -3.31 -9.04
C ALA A 27 3.81 -2.37 -9.87
N VAL A 28 3.77 -2.51 -11.20
CA VAL A 28 4.49 -1.62 -12.12
C VAL A 28 3.98 -0.18 -12.00
N LYS A 29 2.70 0.00 -11.65
CA LYS A 29 2.07 1.32 -11.50
C LYS A 29 2.37 1.98 -10.15
N TRP A 30 2.88 1.25 -9.17
CA TRP A 30 3.17 1.81 -7.86
C TRP A 30 4.42 2.69 -7.91
N GLY A 31 4.46 3.77 -7.12
CA GLY A 31 5.67 4.54 -6.88
C GLY A 31 6.65 3.80 -5.98
N GLU A 32 7.51 4.52 -5.26
CA GLU A 32 8.39 3.93 -4.25
C GLU A 32 7.61 3.36 -3.05
N VAL A 33 6.51 4.05 -2.68
CA VAL A 33 5.59 3.65 -1.62
C VAL A 33 4.49 2.76 -2.19
N ILE A 34 4.21 1.64 -1.51
CA ILE A 34 3.11 0.75 -1.87
C ILE A 34 1.79 1.39 -1.40
N PRO A 35 0.72 1.44 -2.22
CA PRO A 35 -0.57 1.98 -1.79
C PRO A 35 -1.10 1.32 -0.51
N ALA A 36 -1.69 2.11 0.40
CA ALA A 36 -2.10 1.67 1.73
C ALA A 36 -2.94 0.37 1.73
N GLN A 37 -3.93 0.29 0.83
CA GLN A 37 -4.79 -0.90 0.68
C GLN A 37 -3.98 -2.18 0.47
N HIS A 38 -2.90 -2.12 -0.31
CA HIS A 38 -2.08 -3.29 -0.67
C HIS A 38 -0.99 -3.54 0.37
N ALA A 39 -0.49 -2.47 1.00
CA ALA A 39 0.45 -2.57 2.09
C ALA A 39 -0.16 -3.34 3.28
N VAL A 40 -1.45 -3.15 3.58
CA VAL A 40 -2.19 -3.97 4.56
C VAL A 40 -2.16 -5.45 4.20
N SER A 41 -2.38 -5.81 2.93
CA SER A 41 -2.30 -7.20 2.49
C SER A 41 -0.91 -7.81 2.72
N PHE A 42 0.15 -7.02 2.55
CA PHE A 42 1.53 -7.47 2.84
C PHE A 42 1.80 -7.66 4.33
N VAL A 43 1.23 -6.82 5.20
CA VAL A 43 1.30 -7.05 6.66
C VAL A 43 0.71 -8.42 6.99
N ILE A 44 -0.47 -8.75 6.45
CA ILE A 44 -1.14 -10.03 6.68
C ILE A 44 -0.31 -11.19 6.11
N ALA A 45 0.15 -11.09 4.86
CA ALA A 45 0.92 -12.13 4.20
C ALA A 45 2.30 -12.38 4.82
N SER A 46 2.85 -11.39 5.53
CA SER A 46 4.10 -11.48 6.28
C SER A 46 3.90 -11.87 7.75
N ASN A 47 2.67 -12.19 8.17
CA ASN A 47 2.32 -12.47 9.56
C ASN A 47 2.74 -11.34 10.54
N GLY A 48 2.69 -10.09 10.07
CA GLY A 48 3.03 -8.90 10.86
C GLY A 48 4.52 -8.51 10.88
N GLU A 49 5.40 -9.24 10.19
CA GLU A 49 6.83 -8.86 10.06
C GLU A 49 7.01 -7.55 9.28
N LEU A 50 6.29 -7.40 8.17
CA LEU A 50 6.23 -6.12 7.47
C LEU A 50 5.25 -5.19 8.19
N ARG A 51 5.68 -3.94 8.43
CA ARG A 51 4.90 -2.92 9.16
C ARG A 51 4.57 -1.73 8.27
N LEU A 52 3.47 -1.05 8.60
CA LEU A 52 3.09 0.21 7.98
C LEU A 52 3.77 1.36 8.74
N GLY A 53 4.75 2.02 8.11
CA GLY A 53 5.20 3.34 8.53
C GLY A 53 4.07 4.35 8.28
N LEU A 54 3.54 4.95 9.34
CA LEU A 54 2.42 5.91 9.24
C LEU A 54 2.84 7.20 8.53
N GLU A 55 4.13 7.51 8.57
CA GLU A 55 4.78 8.60 7.83
C GLU A 55 4.62 8.48 6.31
N ASP A 56 4.51 7.26 5.77
CA ASP A 56 4.28 7.01 4.35
C ASP A 56 2.80 7.13 3.96
N TYR A 57 1.90 7.19 4.94
CA TYR A 57 0.45 7.16 4.75
C TYR A 57 -0.23 8.26 5.57
N PRO A 58 0.01 9.54 5.24
CA PRO A 58 -0.67 10.63 5.92
C PRO A 58 -2.18 10.46 5.77
N LEU A 59 -2.88 10.50 6.91
CA LEU A 59 -4.34 10.52 6.95
C LEU A 59 -4.80 11.91 6.49
N LEU A 60 -4.87 12.15 5.19
CA LEU A 60 -5.50 13.34 4.65
C LEU A 60 -7.00 13.27 4.98
N LYS A 61 -7.40 13.96 6.06
CA LYS A 61 -8.78 14.36 6.31
C LYS A 61 -8.92 15.84 5.97
N GLU A 62 -9.09 16.14 4.69
CA GLU A 62 -9.76 17.37 4.28
C GLU A 62 -10.78 17.01 3.20
N GLN A 63 -11.87 16.37 3.64
CA GLN A 63 -13.13 16.56 2.95
C GLN A 63 -13.64 17.94 3.36
N ASP A 64 -13.23 18.95 2.61
CA ASP A 64 -14.00 20.19 2.50
C ASP A 64 -15.35 19.82 1.87
N HIS A 65 -16.29 19.36 2.69
CA HIS A 65 -17.70 19.36 2.33
C HIS A 65 -18.16 20.82 2.32
N SER A 66 -17.78 21.54 1.27
CA SER A 66 -18.50 22.74 0.84
C SER A 66 -19.92 22.30 0.48
N THR A 67 -20.79 22.27 1.50
CA THR A 67 -22.21 22.06 1.31
C THR A 67 -22.76 23.37 0.77
N GLN A 68 -22.63 23.59 -0.54
CA GLN A 68 -23.35 24.63 -1.25
C GLN A 68 -24.81 24.19 -1.30
N GLN A 69 -25.59 24.56 -0.28
CA GLN A 69 -27.04 24.58 -0.42
C GLN A 69 -27.39 25.79 -1.28
N ALA A 70 -27.87 25.50 -2.49
CA ALA A 70 -28.44 26.48 -3.40
C ALA A 70 -29.92 26.71 -3.04
N ALA A 71 -30.25 28.00 -2.96
CA ALA A 71 -31.53 28.71 -3.15
C ALA A 71 -32.80 28.16 -2.46
#